data_AF-A0A9D7NBS4-F1
#
_entry.id   AF-A0A9D7NBS4-F1
#
_cell.length_a   1.000
_cell.length_b   1.000
_cell.length_c   1.000
_cell.angle_alpha   90.00
_cell.angle_beta   90.00
_cell.angle_gamma   90.00
#
_symmetry.space_group_name_H-M   'P 1'
#
loop_
_entity.id
_entity.type
_entity.pdbx_description
1 polymer ?
#
loop_
_entity_poly.entity_id
_entity_poly.type
_entity_poly.pdbx_seq_one_letter_code
_entity_poly.pdbx_strand_id
1 'polypeptide(L)'
;METWTATTWAQQHRYQGEEYFSDENHYSNFIDLTNVKNAWVRNMTALHFGSSVVQANAGTKWITVQDCDSREPVSQRWGGRRFTFQMNGQFCLVQRCVSEKGRHSFVLQGSEASGNVFLECTAIKPYSSSEPHNRWANGVLYDNVKAPLTARFWDFIIGWAGANIVFWNCEGDYLIQQPPTAQNYSFGHIGLNAVIFNAALQDLTKRNGHVEVMDRHVTPKSLFLTQLEERLGSEAVKNISN
;
A
#
# COMPACT_ATOMS: atom_id res chain seq x y z
N MET A 1 -1.25 -57.69 5.19
CA MET A 1 -1.51 -56.64 6.18
C MET A 1 -0.30 -55.74 6.19
N GLU A 2 -0.36 -54.60 5.49
CA GLU A 2 0.72 -53.61 5.49
C GLU A 2 0.67 -52.84 6.81
N THR A 3 1.75 -52.96 7.59
CA THR A 3 1.94 -52.22 8.83
C THR A 3 2.35 -50.80 8.49
N TRP A 4 1.38 -49.88 8.54
CA TRP A 4 1.65 -48.44 8.53
C TRP A 4 2.34 -48.06 9.84
N THR A 5 3.65 -47.80 9.81
CA THR A 5 4.37 -47.24 10.95
C THR A 5 4.05 -45.75 11.03
N ALA A 6 3.65 -45.26 12.21
CA ALA A 6 3.26 -43.86 12.44
C ALA A 6 4.33 -42.83 11.98
N THR A 7 5.57 -43.28 11.79
CA THR A 7 6.74 -42.50 11.36
C THR A 7 6.66 -42.02 9.90
N THR A 8 6.12 -42.83 8.97
CA THR A 8 6.03 -42.45 7.55
C THR A 8 4.92 -41.42 7.31
N TRP A 9 3.80 -41.53 8.03
CA TRP A 9 2.70 -40.58 7.97
C TRP A 9 3.11 -39.19 8.47
N ALA A 10 3.87 -39.13 9.57
CA ALA A 10 4.37 -37.88 10.12
C ALA A 10 5.39 -37.18 9.21
N GLN A 11 6.24 -37.92 8.50
CA GLN A 11 7.18 -37.33 7.52
C GLN A 11 6.47 -36.76 6.29
N GLN A 12 5.43 -37.44 5.79
CA GLN A 12 4.69 -37.01 4.61
C GLN A 12 3.86 -35.74 4.85
N HIS A 13 3.45 -35.48 6.10
CA HIS A 13 2.65 -34.31 6.49
C HIS A 13 3.44 -33.25 7.27
N ARG A 14 4.78 -33.32 7.26
CA ARG A 14 5.60 -32.25 7.82
C ARG A 14 5.48 -31.00 6.97
N TYR A 15 4.96 -29.93 7.57
CA TYR A 15 5.00 -28.60 6.98
C TYR A 15 6.45 -28.21 6.69
N GLN A 16 6.75 -28.00 5.41
CA GLN A 16 8.01 -27.42 4.97
C GLN A 16 7.81 -25.90 4.98
N GLY A 17 8.39 -25.23 5.98
CA GLY A 17 8.34 -23.78 6.03
C GLY A 17 9.08 -23.16 4.86
N GLU A 18 8.55 -22.07 4.30
CA GLU A 18 9.31 -21.25 3.36
C GLU A 18 10.51 -20.62 4.08
N GLU A 19 11.69 -20.69 3.46
CA GLU A 19 12.87 -19.99 3.96
C GLU A 19 12.65 -18.47 3.90
N TYR A 20 13.02 -17.80 4.98
CA TYR A 20 12.77 -16.38 5.17
C TYR A 20 14.03 -15.68 5.68
N PHE A 21 14.61 -14.84 4.82
CA PHE A 21 15.75 -13.99 5.17
C PHE A 21 15.27 -12.80 6.00
N SER A 22 15.71 -12.75 7.24
CA SER A 22 15.32 -11.74 8.23
C SER A 22 16.50 -11.15 8.98
N ASP A 23 17.71 -11.29 8.43
CA ASP A 23 18.86 -10.63 9.03
C ASP A 23 18.69 -9.11 8.89
N GLU A 24 19.13 -8.39 9.90
CA GLU A 24 19.01 -6.93 9.96
C GLU A 24 20.29 -6.25 9.48
N ASN A 25 21.23 -7.01 8.87
CA ASN A 25 22.50 -6.50 8.36
C ASN A 25 22.36 -6.06 6.89
N HIS A 26 21.34 -5.23 6.63
CA HIS A 26 21.04 -4.67 5.31
C HIS A 26 20.82 -3.16 5.42
N TYR A 27 20.97 -2.46 4.30
CA TYR A 27 20.57 -1.06 4.24
C TYR A 27 19.06 -0.91 4.48
N SER A 28 18.69 0.00 5.37
CA SER A 28 17.30 0.25 5.72
C SER A 28 16.54 0.83 4.51
N ASN A 29 16.97 1.98 4.01
CA ASN A 29 16.31 2.70 2.92
C ASN A 29 17.26 2.79 1.72
N PHE A 30 16.73 2.67 0.50
CA PHE A 30 17.52 2.97 -0.70
C PHE A 30 17.56 4.46 -0.99
N ILE A 31 16.39 5.08 -1.20
CA ILE A 31 16.26 6.51 -1.45
C ILE A 31 15.43 7.15 -0.35
N ASP A 32 16.03 8.12 0.34
CA ASP A 32 15.41 8.91 1.39
C ASP A 32 15.42 10.39 0.99
N LEU A 33 14.23 11.00 0.93
CA LEU A 33 14.03 12.40 0.54
C LEU A 33 13.47 13.16 1.75
N THR A 34 14.18 14.18 2.22
CA THR A 34 13.75 15.02 3.35
C THR A 34 13.89 16.49 2.97
N ASN A 35 12.87 17.32 3.22
CA ASN A 35 12.86 18.75 2.83
C ASN A 35 13.11 19.01 1.33
N VAL A 36 12.65 18.11 0.46
CA VAL A 36 12.82 18.20 -1.00
C VAL A 36 11.52 18.60 -1.68
N LYS A 37 11.59 19.44 -2.72
CA LYS A 37 10.46 19.74 -3.59
C LYS A 37 10.82 19.49 -5.05
N ASN A 38 9.84 19.06 -5.85
CA ASN A 38 10.01 18.81 -7.30
C ASN A 38 11.14 17.82 -7.59
N ALA A 39 11.00 16.58 -7.14
CA ALA A 39 11.98 15.53 -7.41
C ALA A 39 11.33 14.29 -8.01
N TRP A 40 12.13 13.56 -8.79
CA TRP A 40 11.72 12.35 -9.49
C TRP A 40 12.65 11.19 -9.13
N VAL A 41 12.06 10.05 -8.81
CA VAL A 41 12.74 8.76 -8.69
C VAL A 41 12.09 7.84 -9.71
N ARG A 42 12.84 7.35 -10.71
CA ARG A 42 12.24 6.57 -11.79
C ARG A 42 13.15 5.52 -12.40
N ASN A 43 12.54 4.49 -12.97
CA ASN A 43 13.19 3.45 -13.78
C ASN A 43 14.30 2.72 -13.01
N MET A 44 13.96 2.17 -11.84
CA MET A 44 14.94 1.46 -11.01
C MET A 44 14.36 0.18 -10.42
N THR A 45 15.26 -0.74 -10.10
CA THR A 45 14.94 -1.93 -9.31
C THR A 45 15.86 -1.96 -8.09
N ALA A 46 15.26 -2.10 -6.91
CA ALA A 46 15.95 -2.23 -5.65
C ALA A 46 15.76 -3.64 -5.09
N LEU A 47 16.85 -4.23 -4.60
CA LEU A 47 16.90 -5.60 -4.11
C LEU A 47 17.38 -5.61 -2.65
N HIS A 48 16.70 -6.36 -1.78
CA HIS A 48 17.09 -6.65 -0.39
C HIS A 48 17.04 -5.49 0.64
N PHE A 49 16.44 -4.33 0.32
CA PHE A 49 16.33 -3.24 1.31
C PHE A 49 15.37 -3.58 2.46
N GLY A 50 15.79 -3.28 3.69
CA GLY A 50 15.11 -3.77 4.89
C GLY A 50 13.82 -3.02 5.25
N SER A 51 13.81 -1.70 5.06
CA SER A 51 12.68 -0.84 5.41
C SER A 51 11.95 -0.32 4.18
N SER A 52 12.59 0.50 3.36
CA SER A 52 11.91 1.22 2.26
C SER A 52 12.77 1.25 1.01
N VAL A 53 12.15 1.25 -0.15
CA VAL A 53 12.85 1.54 -1.41
C VAL A 53 12.85 3.03 -1.69
N VAL A 54 11.69 3.67 -1.55
CA VAL A 54 11.62 5.14 -1.58
C VAL A 54 10.83 5.62 -0.37
N GLN A 55 11.45 6.51 0.41
CA GLN A 55 10.80 7.20 1.51
C GLN A 55 10.88 8.71 1.29
N ALA A 56 9.71 9.34 1.16
CA ALA A 56 9.57 10.79 1.19
C ALA A 56 9.15 11.20 2.61
N ASN A 57 10.02 11.91 3.32
CA ASN A 57 9.85 12.31 4.71
C ASN A 57 9.20 13.69 4.85
N ALA A 58 9.09 14.15 6.10
CA ALA A 58 8.53 15.46 6.44
C ALA A 58 9.20 16.59 5.62
N GLY A 59 8.39 17.62 5.31
CA GLY A 59 8.82 18.75 4.50
C GLY A 59 9.00 18.47 3.00
N THR A 60 8.71 17.25 2.52
CA THR A 60 8.72 16.95 1.07
C THR A 60 7.41 17.34 0.39
N LYS A 61 7.49 17.79 -0.88
CA LYS A 61 6.32 18.15 -1.68
C LYS A 61 6.54 17.91 -3.17
N TRP A 62 5.54 17.42 -3.89
CA TRP A 62 5.63 17.20 -5.34
C TRP A 62 6.75 16.23 -5.72
N ILE A 63 6.79 15.10 -5.04
CA ILE A 63 7.71 13.99 -5.36
C ILE A 63 6.99 13.05 -6.31
N THR A 64 7.65 12.66 -7.40
CA THR A 64 7.16 11.61 -8.30
C THR A 64 8.04 10.38 -8.20
N VAL A 65 7.46 9.24 -7.90
CA VAL A 65 8.09 7.92 -7.97
C VAL A 65 7.40 7.14 -9.08
N GLN A 66 8.16 6.66 -10.04
CA GLN A 66 7.59 6.13 -11.28
C GLN A 66 8.37 4.90 -11.75
N ASP A 67 7.69 3.84 -12.17
CA ASP A 67 8.33 2.69 -12.84
C ASP A 67 9.48 2.12 -11.98
N CYS A 68 9.20 1.92 -10.69
CA CYS A 68 10.16 1.44 -9.70
C CYS A 68 9.74 0.09 -9.11
N ASP A 69 10.71 -0.81 -8.97
CA ASP A 69 10.51 -2.16 -8.45
C ASP A 69 11.26 -2.37 -7.13
N SER A 70 10.55 -2.86 -6.11
CA SER A 70 11.13 -3.40 -4.88
C SER A 70 11.05 -4.92 -4.87
N ARG A 71 12.20 -5.57 -4.75
CA ARG A 71 12.34 -7.02 -4.82
C ARG A 71 12.99 -7.58 -3.56
N GLU A 72 12.40 -8.67 -3.08
CA GLU A 72 12.95 -9.54 -2.05
C GLU A 72 13.54 -8.82 -0.81
N PRO A 73 12.81 -7.91 -0.14
CA PRO A 73 13.33 -7.24 1.04
C PRO A 73 13.80 -8.24 2.10
N VAL A 74 14.95 -7.96 2.73
CA VAL A 74 15.54 -8.77 3.80
C VAL A 74 15.49 -7.97 5.10
N SER A 75 14.64 -8.42 6.01
CA SER A 75 14.37 -7.76 7.30
C SER A 75 13.29 -8.52 8.04
N GLN A 76 13.22 -8.31 9.35
CA GLN A 76 12.11 -8.74 10.18
C GLN A 76 10.77 -8.09 9.72
N ARG A 77 9.66 -8.84 9.75
CA ARG A 77 8.32 -8.38 9.28
C ARG A 77 7.51 -7.64 10.36
N TRP A 78 8.11 -6.70 11.07
CA TRP A 78 7.45 -5.89 12.11
C TRP A 78 8.06 -4.49 12.26
N GLY A 79 7.42 -3.61 13.03
CA GLY A 79 7.91 -2.23 13.26
C GLY A 79 7.87 -1.37 11.99
N GLY A 80 8.82 -0.47 11.75
CA GLY A 80 8.84 0.36 10.53
C GLY A 80 9.32 -0.34 9.25
N ARG A 81 9.52 -1.67 9.26
CA ARG A 81 10.16 -2.41 8.17
C ARG A 81 9.22 -2.73 7.02
N ARG A 82 9.77 -2.80 5.80
CA ARG A 82 9.06 -3.11 4.54
C ARG A 82 7.91 -2.15 4.23
N PHE A 83 8.11 -0.86 4.52
CA PHE A 83 7.27 0.27 4.13
C PHE A 83 7.75 0.73 2.75
N THR A 84 7.34 0.00 1.72
CA THR A 84 8.16 -0.08 0.49
C THR A 84 8.22 1.24 -0.26
N PHE A 85 7.07 1.82 -0.57
CA PHE A 85 6.92 3.17 -1.10
C PHE A 85 6.19 4.01 -0.05
N GLN A 86 6.97 4.75 0.73
CA GLN A 86 6.50 5.47 1.89
C GLN A 86 6.42 6.98 1.63
N MET A 87 5.23 7.50 1.41
CA MET A 87 5.01 8.91 1.04
C MET A 87 4.47 9.72 2.21
N ASN A 88 5.35 10.19 3.09
CA ASN A 88 4.96 11.02 4.25
C ASN A 88 4.88 12.53 3.90
N GLY A 89 5.25 12.91 2.67
CA GLY A 89 5.15 14.27 2.16
C GLY A 89 3.78 14.64 1.62
N GLN A 90 3.73 15.77 0.90
CA GLN A 90 2.49 16.31 0.31
C GLN A 90 2.47 16.23 -1.21
N PHE A 91 1.32 15.90 -1.79
CA PHE A 91 1.10 15.87 -3.24
C PHE A 91 2.14 15.04 -3.99
N CYS A 92 2.52 13.90 -3.42
CA CYS A 92 3.41 12.93 -4.04
C CYS A 92 2.61 12.02 -4.98
N LEU A 93 3.21 11.67 -6.12
CA LEU A 93 2.67 10.69 -7.06
C LEU A 93 3.58 9.46 -7.06
N VAL A 94 3.02 8.29 -6.79
CA VAL A 94 3.68 7.00 -6.99
C VAL A 94 2.91 6.27 -8.08
N GLN A 95 3.53 6.03 -9.23
CA GLN A 95 2.86 5.41 -10.36
C GLN A 95 3.62 4.20 -10.90
N ARG A 96 2.87 3.15 -11.27
CA ARG A 96 3.39 1.93 -11.90
C ARG A 96 4.57 1.31 -11.15
N CYS A 97 4.47 1.31 -9.83
CA CYS A 97 5.51 0.74 -8.96
C CYS A 97 5.10 -0.65 -8.48
N VAL A 98 6.08 -1.55 -8.36
CA VAL A 98 5.88 -2.93 -7.88
C VAL A 98 6.56 -3.12 -6.54
N SER A 99 5.84 -3.71 -5.59
CA SER A 99 6.36 -4.10 -4.28
C SER A 99 6.19 -5.60 -4.08
N GLU A 100 7.29 -6.34 -4.04
CA GLU A 100 7.28 -7.77 -3.74
C GLU A 100 7.62 -8.05 -2.28
N LYS A 101 6.85 -8.92 -1.61
CA LYS A 101 7.10 -9.35 -0.22
C LYS A 101 7.18 -8.18 0.78
N GLY A 102 6.61 -7.03 0.42
CA GLY A 102 6.48 -5.84 1.27
C GLY A 102 5.47 -6.06 2.40
N ARG A 103 5.55 -5.29 3.49
CA ARG A 103 4.52 -5.33 4.55
C ARG A 103 3.44 -4.31 4.25
N HIS A 104 3.76 -3.02 4.35
CA HIS A 104 2.88 -1.95 3.86
C HIS A 104 3.51 -1.42 2.57
N SER A 105 3.02 -1.89 1.43
CA SER A 105 3.67 -1.66 0.13
C SER A 105 3.54 -0.21 -0.33
N PHE A 106 2.33 0.34 -0.23
CA PHE A 106 1.97 1.70 -0.64
C PHE A 106 1.40 2.43 0.56
N VAL A 107 2.28 3.08 1.32
CA VAL A 107 1.99 3.51 2.68
C VAL A 107 2.34 4.96 2.89
N LEU A 108 1.65 5.59 3.82
CA LEU A 108 2.00 6.90 4.30
C LEU A 108 1.71 7.01 5.79
N GLN A 109 2.47 7.88 6.45
CA GLN A 109 2.30 8.20 7.85
C GLN A 109 2.74 9.63 8.12
N GLY A 110 2.31 10.20 9.24
CA GLY A 110 2.62 11.60 9.56
C GLY A 110 1.46 12.53 9.27
N SER A 111 1.35 13.57 10.09
CA SER A 111 0.29 14.59 9.98
C SER A 111 0.38 15.44 8.72
N GLU A 112 1.54 15.46 8.07
CA GLU A 112 1.76 16.21 6.83
C GLU A 112 1.35 15.41 5.59
N ALA A 113 1.21 14.09 5.71
CA ALA A 113 1.03 13.19 4.58
C ALA A 113 -0.38 13.37 3.98
N SER A 114 -0.45 14.11 2.88
CA SER A 114 -1.72 14.61 2.35
C SER A 114 -1.69 14.82 0.85
N GLY A 115 -2.81 14.51 0.18
CA GLY A 115 -2.97 14.68 -1.26
C GLY A 115 -2.08 13.76 -2.10
N ASN A 116 -1.59 12.66 -1.51
CA ASN A 116 -0.72 11.70 -2.19
C ASN A 116 -1.55 10.73 -3.05
N VAL A 117 -0.98 10.30 -4.16
CA VAL A 117 -1.62 9.38 -5.12
C VAL A 117 -0.73 8.16 -5.33
N PHE A 118 -1.33 6.97 -5.22
CA PHE A 118 -0.76 5.72 -5.71
C PHE A 118 -1.58 5.29 -6.93
N LEU A 119 -0.95 5.26 -8.10
CA LEU A 119 -1.58 5.03 -9.40
C LEU A 119 -1.02 3.75 -10.03
N GLU A 120 -1.87 2.80 -10.40
CA GLU A 120 -1.48 1.59 -11.15
C GLU A 120 -0.35 0.78 -10.47
N CYS A 121 -0.33 0.78 -9.13
CA CYS A 121 0.71 0.13 -8.35
C CYS A 121 0.32 -1.30 -7.97
N THR A 122 1.29 -2.22 -7.87
CA THR A 122 1.03 -3.64 -7.60
C THR A 122 1.85 -4.17 -6.43
N ALA A 123 1.20 -4.82 -5.47
CA ALA A 123 1.85 -5.54 -4.39
C ALA A 123 1.80 -7.06 -4.65
N ILE A 124 2.95 -7.70 -4.76
CA ILE A 124 3.10 -9.13 -5.02
C ILE A 124 3.42 -9.84 -3.70
N LYS A 125 2.54 -10.78 -3.30
CA LYS A 125 2.66 -11.55 -2.04
C LYS A 125 2.93 -10.65 -0.82
N PRO A 126 2.13 -9.60 -0.58
CA PRO A 126 2.37 -8.72 0.56
C PRO A 126 2.11 -9.43 1.88
N TYR A 127 2.82 -9.01 2.93
CA TYR A 127 2.65 -9.50 4.30
C TYR A 127 1.75 -8.61 5.17
N SER A 128 1.20 -7.54 4.61
CA SER A 128 0.12 -6.74 5.20
C SER A 128 -0.63 -5.94 4.12
N SER A 129 -1.67 -5.21 4.51
CA SER A 129 -2.32 -4.21 3.66
C SER A 129 -1.45 -2.97 3.40
N SER A 130 -1.72 -2.28 2.30
CA SER A 130 -1.30 -0.90 2.03
C SER A 130 -2.35 0.07 2.54
N GLU A 131 -1.95 1.22 3.08
CA GLU A 131 -2.86 2.12 3.79
C GLU A 131 -2.24 3.49 4.13
N PRO A 132 -3.08 4.51 4.42
CA PRO A 132 -2.72 5.48 5.44
C PRO A 132 -2.49 4.73 6.77
N HIS A 133 -1.29 4.82 7.33
CA HIS A 133 -0.89 3.99 8.46
C HIS A 133 -1.15 4.67 9.82
N ASN A 134 -0.90 5.97 9.95
CA ASN A 134 -1.16 6.71 11.19
C ASN A 134 -1.33 8.21 10.99
N ARG A 135 -1.77 8.89 12.06
CA ARG A 135 -1.81 10.36 12.22
C ARG A 135 -2.72 11.08 11.22
N TRP A 136 -3.88 10.50 10.94
CA TRP A 136 -4.95 11.17 10.18
C TRP A 136 -4.48 11.68 8.81
N ALA A 137 -3.82 10.81 8.04
CA ALA A 137 -3.45 11.15 6.68
C ALA A 137 -4.70 11.51 5.85
N ASN A 138 -4.63 12.57 5.04
CA ASN A 138 -5.83 13.12 4.42
C ASN A 138 -5.77 13.16 2.89
N GLY A 139 -6.89 12.86 2.23
CA GLY A 139 -7.03 13.11 0.79
C GLY A 139 -6.13 12.21 -0.06
N VAL A 140 -5.96 10.96 0.35
CA VAL A 140 -5.12 9.99 -0.37
C VAL A 140 -5.96 9.27 -1.40
N LEU A 141 -5.43 9.14 -2.61
CA LEU A 141 -6.04 8.36 -3.68
C LEU A 141 -5.20 7.12 -3.97
N TYR A 142 -5.82 5.96 -3.85
CA TYR A 142 -5.34 4.72 -4.45
C TYR A 142 -6.19 4.48 -5.70
N ASP A 143 -5.56 4.48 -6.87
CA ASP A 143 -6.24 4.40 -8.16
C ASP A 143 -5.64 3.26 -8.97
N ASN A 144 -6.46 2.26 -9.32
CA ASN A 144 -6.02 1.04 -10.01
C ASN A 144 -4.89 0.30 -9.26
N VAL A 145 -4.91 0.32 -7.93
CA VAL A 145 -3.91 -0.37 -7.10
C VAL A 145 -4.31 -1.83 -6.89
N LYS A 146 -3.37 -2.74 -7.10
CA LYS A 146 -3.51 -4.18 -6.85
C LYS A 146 -2.80 -4.56 -5.55
N ALA A 147 -3.50 -4.44 -4.43
CA ALA A 147 -2.97 -4.77 -3.11
C ALA A 147 -4.14 -4.91 -2.14
N PRO A 148 -3.96 -5.63 -1.03
CA PRO A 148 -4.90 -5.51 0.08
C PRO A 148 -4.85 -4.08 0.64
N LEU A 149 -5.98 -3.41 0.78
CA LEU A 149 -6.05 -1.97 1.14
C LEU A 149 -6.82 -1.74 2.43
N THR A 150 -6.33 -0.85 3.29
CA THR A 150 -7.07 -0.47 4.50
C THR A 150 -7.12 1.03 4.71
N ALA A 151 -8.26 1.55 5.16
CA ALA A 151 -8.43 2.93 5.61
C ALA A 151 -9.38 2.91 6.80
N ARG A 152 -8.82 2.71 7.99
CA ARG A 152 -9.55 2.19 9.15
C ARG A 152 -9.15 2.84 10.47
N PHE A 153 -9.91 2.51 11.51
CA PHE A 153 -9.47 2.66 12.90
C PHE A 153 -8.59 1.47 13.30
N TRP A 154 -7.44 1.78 13.89
CA TRP A 154 -6.56 0.82 14.53
C TRP A 154 -6.85 0.78 16.02
N ASP A 155 -7.26 -0.39 16.53
CA ASP A 155 -7.49 -0.63 17.96
C ASP A 155 -6.17 -0.84 18.72
N PHE A 156 -5.32 0.18 18.62
CA PHE A 156 -4.01 0.26 19.24
C PHE A 156 -3.57 1.74 19.29
N ILE A 157 -2.31 2.01 19.61
CA ILE A 157 -1.73 3.37 19.76
C ILE A 157 -1.81 4.29 18.51
N ILE A 158 -2.42 3.82 17.42
CA ILE A 158 -2.55 4.50 16.12
C ILE A 158 -3.89 5.25 16.00
N GLY A 159 -5.01 4.63 16.38
CA GLY A 159 -6.35 5.19 16.22
C GLY A 159 -6.77 5.37 14.76
N TRP A 160 -7.42 6.49 14.43
CA TRP A 160 -7.85 6.78 13.05
C TRP A 160 -6.66 7.11 12.15
N ALA A 161 -6.39 6.24 11.19
CA ALA A 161 -5.20 6.36 10.36
C ALA A 161 -5.37 7.34 9.20
N GLY A 162 -6.56 7.41 8.59
CA GLY A 162 -6.81 8.29 7.44
C GLY A 162 -8.25 8.76 7.28
N ALA A 163 -8.40 9.89 6.61
CA ALA A 163 -9.66 10.56 6.31
C ALA A 163 -9.69 11.07 4.86
N ASN A 164 -10.87 11.12 4.24
CA ASN A 164 -11.01 11.48 2.82
C ASN A 164 -10.17 10.57 1.91
N ILE A 165 -10.06 9.30 2.27
CA ILE A 165 -9.31 8.30 1.52
C ILE A 165 -10.22 7.74 0.43
N VAL A 166 -9.68 7.57 -0.78
CA VAL A 166 -10.41 7.01 -1.92
C VAL A 166 -9.66 5.80 -2.46
N PHE A 167 -10.34 4.67 -2.54
CA PHE A 167 -9.94 3.51 -3.33
C PHE A 167 -10.77 3.51 -4.61
N TRP A 168 -10.13 3.69 -5.76
CA TRP A 168 -10.78 3.77 -7.06
C TRP A 168 -10.32 2.60 -7.93
N ASN A 169 -11.25 1.76 -8.38
CA ASN A 169 -10.99 0.60 -9.23
C ASN A 169 -9.79 -0.25 -8.76
N CYS A 170 -9.69 -0.48 -7.46
CA CYS A 170 -8.61 -1.26 -6.87
C CYS A 170 -8.96 -2.75 -6.85
N GLU A 171 -7.92 -3.59 -6.80
CA GLU A 171 -8.04 -5.04 -6.68
C GLU A 171 -7.33 -5.54 -5.41
N GLY A 172 -7.96 -6.50 -4.73
CA GLY A 172 -7.46 -7.11 -3.50
C GLY A 172 -8.38 -6.87 -2.32
N ASP A 173 -8.26 -7.71 -1.29
CA ASP A 173 -9.08 -7.60 -0.08
C ASP A 173 -8.92 -6.24 0.60
N TYR A 174 -10.00 -5.67 1.10
CA TYR A 174 -9.98 -4.32 1.65
C TYR A 174 -10.82 -4.17 2.92
N LEU A 175 -10.48 -3.18 3.74
CA LEU A 175 -11.30 -2.74 4.87
C LEU A 175 -11.31 -1.22 4.91
N ILE A 176 -12.50 -0.65 4.74
CA ILE A 176 -12.70 0.79 4.73
C ILE A 176 -13.74 1.20 5.77
N GLN A 177 -13.38 2.14 6.62
CA GLN A 177 -14.21 2.63 7.71
C GLN A 177 -14.36 4.16 7.64
N GLN A 178 -15.46 4.65 8.20
CA GLN A 178 -15.79 6.07 8.25
C GLN A 178 -15.18 6.70 9.52
N PRO A 179 -14.17 7.58 9.40
CA PRO A 179 -13.64 8.34 10.52
C PRO A 179 -14.64 9.42 10.98
N PRO A 180 -14.52 9.92 12.22
CA PRO A 180 -15.24 11.11 12.66
C PRO A 180 -15.02 12.28 11.70
N THR A 181 -16.05 13.10 11.50
CA THR A 181 -16.03 14.35 10.71
C THR A 181 -15.64 14.24 9.23
N ALA A 182 -15.36 13.04 8.72
CA ALA A 182 -14.95 12.80 7.35
C ALA A 182 -15.55 11.49 6.81
N GLN A 183 -15.18 11.12 5.58
CA GLN A 183 -15.62 9.89 4.95
C GLN A 183 -14.47 9.29 4.15
N ASN A 184 -14.40 7.96 4.14
CA ASN A 184 -13.53 7.20 3.25
C ASN A 184 -14.39 6.44 2.25
N TYR A 185 -13.90 6.29 1.02
CA TYR A 185 -14.68 5.79 -0.11
C TYR A 185 -13.96 4.68 -0.86
N SER A 186 -14.74 3.71 -1.34
CA SER A 186 -14.30 2.65 -2.24
C SER A 186 -15.29 2.58 -3.40
N PHE A 187 -14.77 2.63 -4.63
CA PHE A 187 -15.55 2.59 -5.86
C PHE A 187 -15.02 1.51 -6.80
N GLY A 188 -15.91 0.63 -7.25
CA GLY A 188 -15.58 -0.39 -8.24
C GLY A 188 -14.49 -1.38 -7.80
N HIS A 189 -14.46 -1.74 -6.51
CA HIS A 189 -13.38 -2.54 -5.93
C HIS A 189 -13.62 -4.04 -6.16
N ILE A 190 -12.61 -4.77 -6.64
CA ILE A 190 -12.65 -6.23 -6.80
C ILE A 190 -11.88 -6.89 -5.65
N GLY A 191 -12.57 -7.60 -4.77
CA GLY A 191 -11.98 -8.24 -3.60
C GLY A 191 -12.95 -8.30 -2.43
N LEU A 192 -12.59 -9.02 -1.36
CA LEU A 192 -13.45 -9.10 -0.19
C LEU A 192 -13.32 -7.82 0.64
N ASN A 193 -14.44 -7.25 1.10
CA ASN A 193 -14.44 -6.16 2.07
C ASN A 193 -14.15 -6.67 3.50
N ALA A 194 -13.06 -7.42 3.64
CA ALA A 194 -12.46 -7.84 4.91
C ALA A 194 -10.98 -8.14 4.64
N VAL A 195 -10.08 -7.77 5.57
CA VAL A 195 -8.65 -8.06 5.44
C VAL A 195 -8.19 -8.93 6.60
N ILE A 196 -7.44 -10.00 6.29
CA ILE A 196 -6.93 -10.93 7.32
C ILE A 196 -5.76 -10.34 8.13
N PHE A 197 -5.03 -9.38 7.54
CA PHE A 197 -3.86 -8.79 8.18
C PHE A 197 -4.22 -7.97 9.41
N ASN A 198 -3.44 -8.17 10.48
CA ASN A 198 -3.61 -7.48 11.76
C ASN A 198 -5.06 -7.55 12.30
N ALA A 199 -5.71 -8.70 12.14
CA ALA A 199 -7.09 -8.95 12.56
C ALA A 199 -7.33 -8.67 14.06
N ALA A 200 -6.33 -8.93 14.91
CA ALA A 200 -6.41 -8.63 16.34
C ALA A 200 -6.43 -7.12 16.66
N LEU A 201 -6.09 -6.25 15.69
CA LEU A 201 -5.98 -4.80 15.86
C LEU A 201 -7.06 -4.04 15.07
N GLN A 202 -8.08 -4.73 14.54
CA GLN A 202 -9.22 -4.10 13.87
C GLN A 202 -10.40 -4.02 14.84
N ASP A 203 -11.02 -2.85 14.91
CA ASP A 203 -12.30 -2.67 15.57
C ASP A 203 -13.40 -2.61 14.50
N LEU A 204 -14.06 -3.75 14.29
CA LEU A 204 -15.16 -3.86 13.31
C LEU A 204 -16.48 -3.26 13.82
N THR A 205 -16.53 -2.72 15.04
CA THR A 205 -17.70 -1.96 15.52
C THR A 205 -17.75 -0.54 14.95
N LYS A 206 -16.63 -0.03 14.40
CA LYS A 206 -16.64 1.26 13.72
C LYS A 206 -17.46 1.19 12.44
N ARG A 207 -18.13 2.29 12.12
CA ARG A 207 -18.96 2.41 10.92
C ARG A 207 -18.11 2.19 9.67
N ASN A 208 -18.65 1.43 8.71
CA ASN A 208 -18.02 1.24 7.42
C ASN A 208 -17.96 2.54 6.61
N GLY A 209 -16.93 2.66 5.79
CA GLY A 209 -16.82 3.73 4.79
C GLY A 209 -17.88 3.57 3.70
N HIS A 210 -17.93 4.54 2.79
CA HIS A 210 -18.77 4.44 1.61
C HIS A 210 -18.20 3.41 0.65
N VAL A 211 -18.99 2.42 0.28
CA VAL A 211 -18.62 1.41 -0.72
C VAL A 211 -19.66 1.44 -1.81
N GLU A 212 -19.22 1.69 -3.04
CA GLU A 212 -20.08 1.78 -4.20
C GLU A 212 -19.56 0.86 -5.30
N VAL A 213 -20.39 -0.12 -5.67
CA VAL A 213 -20.06 -1.18 -6.65
C VAL A 213 -18.88 -2.05 -6.18
N MET A 214 -19.21 -3.28 -5.83
CA MET A 214 -18.23 -4.33 -5.53
C MET A 214 -18.12 -5.30 -6.71
N ASP A 215 -17.02 -6.05 -6.77
CA ASP A 215 -16.75 -7.14 -7.72
C ASP A 215 -16.74 -6.76 -9.21
N ARG A 216 -16.61 -5.47 -9.52
CA ARG A 216 -16.33 -4.97 -10.87
C ARG A 216 -15.80 -3.54 -10.84
N HIS A 217 -14.94 -3.21 -11.80
CA HIS A 217 -14.52 -1.83 -12.03
C HIS A 217 -15.66 -0.95 -12.58
N VAL A 218 -15.60 0.34 -12.27
CA VAL A 218 -16.52 1.39 -12.74
C VAL A 218 -15.83 2.31 -13.75
N THR A 219 -16.61 3.19 -14.40
CA THR A 219 -16.12 4.26 -15.28
C THR A 219 -16.15 5.60 -14.53
N PRO A 220 -15.14 6.48 -14.69
CA PRO A 220 -13.93 6.32 -15.50
C PRO A 220 -12.97 5.23 -14.99
N LYS A 221 -12.12 4.74 -15.90
CA LYS A 221 -11.11 3.70 -15.55
C LYS A 221 -10.16 4.16 -14.45
N SER A 222 -9.72 5.41 -14.49
CA SER A 222 -8.91 6.05 -13.45
C SER A 222 -9.49 7.42 -13.13
N LEU A 223 -9.66 7.70 -11.84
CA LEU A 223 -10.10 9.00 -11.37
C LEU A 223 -8.98 10.05 -11.57
N PHE A 224 -7.74 9.70 -11.24
CA PHE A 224 -6.59 10.58 -11.38
C PHE A 224 -6.34 10.97 -12.84
N LEU A 225 -6.33 10.01 -13.76
CA LEU A 225 -6.09 10.28 -15.17
C LEU A 225 -7.21 11.10 -15.80
N THR A 226 -8.47 10.85 -15.43
CA THR A 226 -9.60 11.69 -15.87
C THR A 226 -9.47 13.12 -15.36
N GLN A 227 -9.16 13.32 -14.08
CA GLN A 227 -8.94 14.67 -13.54
C GLN A 227 -7.73 15.38 -14.16
N LEU A 228 -6.67 14.63 -14.50
CA LEU A 228 -5.52 15.16 -15.21
C LEU A 228 -5.89 15.62 -16.62
N GLU A 229 -6.65 14.81 -17.35
CA GLU A 229 -7.16 15.14 -18.69
C GLU A 229 -8.06 16.37 -18.66
N GLU A 230 -9.01 16.44 -17.73
CA GLU A 230 -9.91 17.58 -17.59
C GLU A 230 -9.15 18.89 -17.29
N ARG A 231 -8.06 18.81 -16.52
CA ARG A 231 -7.26 19.99 -16.15
C ARG A 231 -6.28 20.43 -17.22
N LEU A 232 -5.58 19.48 -17.85
CA LEU A 232 -4.39 19.76 -18.67
C LEU A 232 -4.48 19.20 -20.10
N GLY A 233 -5.59 18.54 -20.45
CA GLY A 233 -5.83 17.91 -21.74
C GLY A 233 -5.19 16.53 -21.89
N SER A 234 -5.59 15.83 -22.96
CA SER A 234 -5.17 14.44 -23.22
C SER A 234 -3.65 14.27 -23.39
N GLU A 235 -2.94 15.33 -23.78
CA GLU A 235 -1.48 15.29 -23.93
C GLU A 235 -0.77 15.12 -22.58
N ALA A 236 -1.30 15.71 -21.51
CA ALA A 236 -0.76 15.54 -20.17
C ALA A 236 -0.88 14.08 -19.69
N VAL A 237 -1.99 13.42 -20.02
CA VAL A 237 -2.17 11.98 -19.74
C VAL A 237 -1.13 11.16 -20.51
N LYS A 238 -0.99 11.37 -21.82
CA LYS A 238 -0.01 10.65 -22.64
C LYS A 238 1.42 10.78 -22.11
N ASN A 239 1.79 11.97 -21.62
CA ASN A 239 3.12 12.22 -21.07
C ASN A 239 3.46 11.38 -19.84
N ILE A 240 2.45 10.92 -19.09
CA ILE A 240 2.66 10.09 -17.91
C ILE A 240 2.33 8.62 -18.11
N SER A 241 1.68 8.25 -19.22
CA SER A 241 1.28 6.87 -19.54
C SER A 241 2.35 6.05 -20.28
N ASN A 242 3.47 6.65 -20.65
CA ASN A 242 4.59 5.99 -21.34
C ASN A 242 5.69 5.50 -20.38
#